data_AF-N1J786-F1
#
_entry.id   AF-N1J786-F1
#
_cell.length_a   1.000
_cell.length_b   1.000
_cell.length_c   1.000
_cell.angle_alpha   90.00
_cell.angle_beta   90.00
_cell.angle_gamma   90.00
#
_symmetry.space_group_name_H-M   'P 1'
#
loop_
_entity.id
_entity.type
_entity.pdbx_description
1 polymer ?
#
loop_
_entity_poly.entity_id
_entity_poly.type
_entity_poly.pdbx_seq_one_letter_code
_entity_poly.pdbx_strand_id
1 'polypeptide(L)'
;MPSNRLTYRRRNPYNTRSNKVRVTKTPGGSLRYLHIKKAGTAPKCGDCGTKLPGIPALRPREYAQISRPKKKVQRAYGGSRCANCSKGSDCES
;
A
#
# COMPACT_ATOMS: atom_id res chain seq x y z
N MET A 1 12.08 30.88 -20.16
CA MET A 1 11.56 29.53 -19.81
C MET A 1 11.63 29.36 -18.30
N PRO A 2 10.53 29.04 -17.59
CA PRO A 2 10.62 28.77 -16.15
C PRO A 2 11.55 27.57 -15.93
N SER A 3 12.42 27.67 -14.94
CA SER A 3 13.39 26.61 -14.64
C SER A 3 12.67 25.31 -14.28
N ASN A 4 12.96 24.22 -15.01
CA ASN A 4 12.42 22.89 -14.72
C ASN A 4 13.09 22.18 -13.52
N ARG A 5 14.06 22.83 -12.85
CA ARG A 5 14.80 22.28 -11.72
C ARG A 5 13.99 22.41 -10.43
N LEU A 6 13.91 21.33 -9.67
CA LEU A 6 13.14 21.24 -8.42
C LEU A 6 14.03 20.75 -7.28
N THR A 7 13.77 21.24 -6.07
CA THR A 7 14.48 20.86 -4.85
C THR A 7 13.57 20.05 -3.93
N TYR A 8 14.15 19.05 -3.22
CA TYR A 8 13.40 18.32 -2.21
C TYR A 8 12.93 19.26 -1.10
N ARG A 9 11.69 19.08 -0.63
CA ARG A 9 11.09 19.95 0.41
C ARG A 9 11.33 19.44 1.82
N ARG A 10 11.74 18.19 1.97
CA ARG A 10 12.05 17.56 3.27
C ARG A 10 13.55 17.65 3.50
N ARG A 11 13.94 17.59 4.78
CA ARG A 11 15.35 17.59 5.20
C ARG A 11 16.15 16.44 4.60
N ASN A 12 15.53 15.29 4.30
CA ASN A 12 16.22 14.15 3.68
C ASN A 12 16.56 14.45 2.21
N PRO A 13 17.85 14.58 1.84
CA PRO A 13 18.26 14.89 0.48
C PRO A 13 18.35 13.64 -0.42
N TYR A 14 18.31 12.44 0.17
CA TYR A 14 18.61 11.20 -0.54
C TYR A 14 17.38 10.55 -1.17
N ASN A 15 17.60 9.89 -2.31
CA ASN A 15 16.57 9.11 -3.02
C ASN A 15 16.36 7.74 -2.34
N THR A 16 15.64 7.74 -1.22
CA THR A 16 15.28 6.52 -0.49
C THR A 16 13.87 6.05 -0.84
N ARG A 17 13.53 4.78 -0.55
CA ARG A 17 12.17 4.24 -0.74
C ARG A 17 11.08 5.09 -0.05
N SER A 18 11.41 5.77 1.05
CA SER A 18 10.53 6.67 1.82
C SER A 18 10.43 8.09 1.25
N ASN A 19 11.40 8.49 0.43
CA ASN A 19 11.51 9.82 -0.13
C ASN A 19 11.24 9.83 -1.65
N LYS A 20 10.44 8.88 -2.13
CA LYS A 20 9.98 8.88 -3.52
C LYS A 20 9.06 10.08 -3.75
N VAL A 21 9.28 10.77 -4.87
CA VAL A 21 8.55 11.98 -5.24
C VAL A 21 7.91 11.84 -6.61
N ARG A 22 6.79 12.53 -6.82
CA ARG A 22 6.14 12.75 -8.12
C ARG A 22 6.20 14.24 -8.44
N VAL A 23 6.59 14.59 -9.66
CA VAL A 23 6.48 15.97 -10.16
C VAL A 23 5.04 16.22 -10.57
N THR A 24 4.44 17.31 -10.10
CA THR A 24 3.06 17.67 -10.42
C THR A 24 2.98 19.15 -10.74
N LYS A 25 2.21 19.52 -11.76
CA LYS A 25 1.89 20.91 -12.08
C LYS A 25 0.86 21.41 -11.09
N THR A 26 1.19 22.47 -10.38
CA THR A 26 0.24 23.14 -9.47
C THR A 26 -0.70 24.03 -10.27
N PRO A 27 -1.89 24.38 -9.72
CA PRO A 27 -2.80 25.32 -10.37
C PRO A 27 -2.16 26.68 -10.71
N GLY A 28 -1.20 27.14 -9.91
CA GLY A 28 -0.42 28.37 -10.18
C GLY A 28 0.66 28.22 -11.26
N GLY A 29 0.61 27.18 -12.09
CA GLY A 29 1.52 26.99 -13.22
C GLY A 29 2.94 26.51 -12.88
N SER A 30 3.28 26.37 -11.59
CA SER A 30 4.62 25.92 -11.16
C SER A 30 4.71 24.39 -11.00
N LEU A 31 5.88 23.83 -11.31
CA LEU A 31 6.18 22.43 -11.04
C LEU A 31 6.55 22.24 -9.57
N ARG A 32 6.07 21.17 -8.94
CA ARG A 32 6.37 20.88 -7.53
C ARG A 32 6.52 19.39 -7.26
N TYR A 33 7.40 19.04 -6.33
CA TYR A 33 7.49 17.67 -5.80
C TYR A 33 6.38 17.39 -4.78
N LEU A 34 5.64 16.31 -5.02
CA LEU A 34 4.73 15.67 -4.08
C LEU A 34 5.36 14.36 -3.58
N HIS A 35 5.44 14.19 -2.27
CA HIS A 35 5.99 12.98 -1.68
C HIS A 35 4.96 11.86 -1.73
N ILE A 36 5.35 10.72 -2.29
CA ILE A 36 4.50 9.55 -2.39
C ILE A 36 4.73 8.68 -1.15
N LYS A 37 3.65 8.23 -0.51
CA LYS A 37 3.74 7.22 0.55
C LYS A 37 4.20 5.90 -0.07
N LYS A 38 5.00 5.09 0.66
CA LYS A 38 5.35 3.75 0.12
C LYS A 38 4.09 2.89 0.04
N ALA A 39 3.99 2.09 -1.02
CA ALA A 39 2.90 1.13 -1.22
C ALA A 39 2.78 0.18 -0.01
N GLY A 40 1.53 -0.15 0.34
CA GLY A 40 1.22 -1.20 1.30
C GLY A 40 1.46 -2.58 0.70
N THR A 41 1.72 -3.56 1.56
CA THR A 41 1.80 -4.97 1.15
C THR A 41 0.43 -5.60 1.31
N ALA A 42 0.02 -6.44 0.35
CA ALA A 42 -1.21 -7.21 0.47
C ALA A 42 -1.06 -8.27 1.58
N PRO A 43 -2.08 -8.50 2.41
CA PRO A 43 -2.07 -9.58 3.38
C PRO A 43 -2.05 -10.93 2.66
N LYS A 44 -1.22 -11.84 3.16
CA LYS A 44 -1.01 -13.17 2.58
C LYS A 44 -1.65 -14.22 3.48
N CYS A 45 -2.03 -15.34 2.87
CA CYS A 45 -2.37 -16.55 3.58
C CYS A 45 -1.15 -17.07 4.34
N GLY A 46 -1.33 -17.52 5.58
CA GLY A 46 -0.23 -18.06 6.38
C GLY A 46 0.28 -19.44 5.93
N ASP A 47 -0.49 -20.22 5.15
CA ASP A 47 -0.06 -21.56 4.70
C ASP A 47 0.52 -21.50 3.29
N CYS A 48 -0.29 -21.07 2.32
CA CYS A 48 0.09 -21.06 0.90
C CYS A 48 0.71 -19.74 0.42
N GLY A 49 0.79 -18.70 1.26
CA GLY A 49 1.38 -17.40 0.87
C GLY A 49 0.60 -16.61 -0.19
N THR A 50 -0.54 -17.12 -0.67
CA THR A 50 -1.40 -16.43 -1.65
C THR A 50 -1.98 -15.13 -1.08
N LYS A 51 -2.21 -14.14 -1.95
CA LYS A 51 -2.80 -12.86 -1.54
C LYS A 51 -4.27 -13.07 -1.17
N LEU A 52 -4.68 -12.60 0.01
CA LEU A 52 -6.07 -12.73 0.43
C LEU A 52 -6.96 -11.77 -0.36
N PRO A 53 -7.97 -12.27 -1.10
CA PRO A 53 -8.91 -11.41 -1.81
C PRO A 53 -9.85 -10.71 -0.81
N GLY A 54 -10.31 -9.50 -1.17
CA GLY A 54 -11.25 -8.73 -0.36
C GLY A 54 -10.63 -7.92 0.79
N ILE A 55 -9.32 -8.03 1.02
CA ILE A 55 -8.62 -7.19 2.01
C ILE A 55 -7.71 -6.19 1.27
N PRO A 56 -7.89 -4.87 1.46
CA PRO A 56 -7.12 -3.85 0.74
C PRO A 56 -5.66 -3.86 1.16
N ALA A 57 -4.72 -3.71 0.22
CA ALA A 57 -3.28 -3.67 0.51
C ALA A 57 -2.85 -2.28 1.02
N LEU A 58 -2.78 -2.12 2.35
CA LEU A 58 -2.54 -0.83 2.98
C LEU A 58 -1.39 -0.86 3.98
N ARG A 59 -0.99 0.31 4.46
CA ARG A 59 0.03 0.42 5.52
C ARG A 59 -0.60 0.22 6.90
N PRO A 60 0.17 -0.23 7.91
CA PRO A 60 -0.33 -0.40 9.29
C PRO A 60 -1.09 0.82 9.85
N ARG A 61 -0.58 2.04 9.60
CA ARG A 61 -1.23 3.29 10.02
C ARG A 61 -2.60 3.51 9.35
N GLU A 62 -2.73 3.15 8.08
CA GLU A 62 -3.98 3.28 7.32
C GLU A 62 -4.96 2.16 7.70
N TYR A 63 -4.44 0.96 7.99
CA TYR A 63 -5.22 -0.12 8.59
C TYR A 63 -5.80 0.26 9.94
N ALA A 64 -5.12 1.05 10.77
CA ALA A 64 -5.70 1.49 12.04
C ALA A 64 -6.98 2.34 11.84
N GLN A 65 -7.02 3.16 10.78
CA GLN A 65 -8.09 4.13 10.53
C GLN A 65 -9.33 3.55 9.85
N ILE A 66 -9.20 2.40 9.18
CA ILE A 66 -10.31 1.81 8.41
C ILE A 66 -11.33 1.12 9.32
N SER A 67 -12.56 0.94 8.84
CA SER A 67 -13.60 0.19 9.55
C SER A 67 -13.31 -1.31 9.59
N ARG A 68 -13.81 -2.02 10.62
CA ARG A 68 -13.59 -3.47 10.81
C ARG A 68 -14.03 -4.34 9.61
N PRO A 69 -15.18 -4.10 8.94
CA PRO A 69 -15.64 -4.94 7.83
C PRO A 69 -14.71 -4.89 6.61
N LYS A 70 -14.04 -3.77 6.38
CA LYS A 70 -13.09 -3.61 5.26
C LYS A 70 -11.74 -4.31 5.52
N LYS A 71 -11.47 -4.76 6.76
CA LYS A 71 -10.21 -5.43 7.15
C LYS A 71 -10.33 -6.94 7.24
N LYS A 72 -11.55 -7.48 7.21
CA LYS A 72 -11.83 -8.89 7.49
C LYS A 72 -12.81 -9.45 6.47
N VAL A 73 -12.69 -10.74 6.18
CA VAL A 73 -13.68 -11.50 5.40
C VAL A 73 -14.57 -12.28 6.38
N GLN A 74 -15.88 -12.30 6.13
CA GLN A 74 -16.87 -12.96 6.99
C GLN A 74 -16.90 -14.48 6.77
N ARG A 75 -15.84 -15.18 7.20
CA ARG A 75 -15.75 -16.64 7.26
C ARG A 75 -14.74 -17.07 8.32
N ALA A 76 -14.71 -18.35 8.67
CA ALA A 76 -13.68 -18.91 9.54
C ALA A 76 -12.28 -18.59 8.98
N TYR A 77 -11.42 -18.01 9.83
CA TYR A 77 -10.06 -17.59 9.49
C TYR A 77 -9.93 -16.63 8.29
N GLY A 78 -10.98 -15.88 7.93
CA GLY A 78 -11.04 -15.08 6.70
C GLY A 78 -10.01 -13.95 6.55
N GLY A 79 -9.28 -13.60 7.61
CA GLY A 79 -8.20 -12.59 7.60
C GLY A 79 -6.78 -13.17 7.60
N SER A 80 -6.63 -14.49 7.76
CA SER A 80 -5.34 -15.16 7.89
C SER A 80 -5.16 -16.33 6.93
N ARG A 81 -6.27 -16.98 6.53
CA ARG A 81 -6.28 -18.17 5.67
C ARG A 81 -7.08 -17.93 4.40
N CYS A 82 -6.66 -18.57 3.31
CA CYS A 82 -7.37 -18.54 2.03
C CYS A 82 -8.65 -19.41 2.07
N ALA A 83 -9.54 -19.31 1.08
CA ALA A 83 -10.80 -20.06 1.06
C ALA A 83 -10.60 -21.57 0.95
N ASN A 84 -9.61 -21.97 0.17
CA ASN A 84 -9.23 -23.36 -0.06
C ASN A 84 -8.54 -23.94 1.18
N CYS A 85 -7.53 -23.24 1.71
CA CYS A 85 -6.85 -23.56 2.96
C CYS A 85 -7.81 -23.75 4.14
N SER A 86 -8.84 -22.90 4.25
CA SER A 86 -9.83 -23.03 5.34
C SER A 86 -10.74 -24.24 5.20
N LYS A 87 -10.83 -24.83 4.00
CA LYS A 87 -11.61 -26.04 3.72
C LYS A 87 -10.76 -27.31 3.84
N GLY A 88 -9.47 -27.19 4.19
CA GLY A 88 -8.56 -28.32 4.28
C GLY A 88 -8.07 -28.83 2.92
N SER A 89 -8.33 -28.10 1.83
CA SER A 89 -7.75 -28.43 0.53
C SER A 89 -6.38 -27.78 0.36
N ASP A 90 -5.42 -28.59 -0.09
CA ASP A 90 -4.10 -28.09 -0.46
C ASP A 90 -4.23 -27.04 -1.55
N CYS A 91 -3.59 -25.91 -1.31
CA CYS A 91 -3.51 -24.82 -2.27
C CYS A 91 -2.18 -24.96 -2.96
N GLU A 92 -2.15 -25.67 -4.08
CA GLU A 92 -1.03 -25.57 -5.00
C GLU A 92 -0.87 -24.09 -5.42
N SER A 93 0.40 -23.68 -5.49
CA SER A 93 0.84 -22.28 -5.48
C SER A 93 0.51 -21.52 -6.77
#